data_AF-A0A6I1HBE3-F1
#
_entry.id   AF-A0A6I1HBE3-F1
#
_cell.length_a   1.000
_cell.length_b   1.000
_cell.length_c   1.000
_cell.angle_alpha   90.00
_cell.angle_beta   90.00
_cell.angle_gamma   90.00
#
_symmetry.space_group_name_H-M   'P 1'
#
loop_
_entity.id
_entity.type
_entity.pdbx_description
1 polymer ?
#
loop_
_entity_poly.entity_id
_entity_poly.type
_entity_poly.pdbx_seq_one_letter_code
_entity_poly.pdbx_strand_id
1 'polypeptide(L)'
;MQMLNTRFFEAIASAVDLDDPAEQFLAQRFMIEAIGRVTSQLPEVAKSAAAVAKRFITGAATAEEVIAERVRLWRAIEGRDQSDKPDVLKIRTAICILHPMDIANSAETLEYFFMFWQQAGLAQAELEAAIQNKYGI
;
A
#
# COMPACT_ATOMS: atom_id res chain seq x y z
N MET A 1 4.48 6.22 -22.96
CA MET A 1 4.37 7.09 -21.78
C MET A 1 4.85 6.26 -20.60
N GLN A 2 6.11 6.42 -20.17
CA GLN A 2 6.59 5.78 -18.93
C GLN A 2 5.69 6.30 -17.79
N MET A 3 4.98 5.40 -17.12
CA MET A 3 4.03 5.77 -16.10
C MET A 3 4.79 6.34 -14.88
N LEU A 4 4.37 7.49 -14.36
CA LEU A 4 5.05 8.21 -13.26
C LEU A 4 5.30 7.30 -12.04
N ASN A 5 4.35 6.41 -11.74
CA ASN A 5 4.52 5.47 -10.62
C ASN A 5 5.53 4.36 -10.90
N THR A 6 5.74 3.97 -12.16
CA THR A 6 6.86 3.12 -12.56
C THR A 6 8.18 3.82 -12.28
N ARG A 7 8.28 5.13 -12.53
CA ARG A 7 9.50 5.90 -12.20
C ARG A 7 9.73 6.01 -10.69
N PHE A 8 8.68 6.15 -9.88
CA PHE A 8 8.82 6.16 -8.42
C PHE A 8 9.29 4.80 -7.89
N PHE A 9 8.71 3.71 -8.39
CA PHE A 9 9.16 2.36 -8.07
C PHE A 9 10.63 2.14 -8.48
N GLU A 10 11.00 2.47 -9.73
CA GLU A 10 12.38 2.38 -10.23
C GLU A 10 13.34 3.22 -9.38
N ALA A 11 12.96 4.44 -9.00
CA ALA A 11 13.78 5.30 -8.17
C ALA A 11 14.03 4.68 -6.79
N ILE A 12 12.99 4.17 -6.12
CA ILE A 12 13.13 3.49 -4.82
C ILE A 12 13.98 2.23 -4.98
N ALA A 13 13.66 1.36 -5.94
CA ALA A 13 14.38 0.11 -6.19
C ALA A 13 15.86 0.32 -6.58
N SER A 14 16.21 1.51 -7.12
CA SER A 14 17.60 1.89 -7.39
C SER A 14 18.33 2.49 -6.19
N ALA A 15 17.60 3.00 -5.20
CA ALA A 15 18.14 3.71 -4.05
C ALA A 15 18.30 2.82 -2.81
N VAL A 16 17.51 1.75 -2.69
CA VAL A 16 17.50 0.87 -1.52
C VAL A 16 17.50 -0.61 -1.91
N ASP A 17 18.01 -1.45 -1.01
CA ASP A 17 17.94 -2.90 -1.14
C ASP A 17 16.61 -3.41 -0.55
N LEU A 18 15.63 -3.73 -1.40
CA LEU A 18 14.31 -4.20 -0.96
C LEU A 18 14.33 -5.63 -0.38
N ASP A 19 15.45 -6.34 -0.49
CA ASP A 19 15.67 -7.63 0.18
C ASP A 19 16.15 -7.44 1.64
N ASP A 20 16.60 -6.23 2.03
CA ASP A 20 16.94 -5.90 3.42
C ASP A 20 15.66 -5.78 4.29
N PRO A 21 15.54 -6.54 5.38
CA PRO A 21 14.44 -6.43 6.34
C PRO A 21 14.15 -5.00 6.85
N ALA A 22 15.18 -4.16 7.01
CA ALA A 22 15.01 -2.78 7.43
C ALA A 22 14.25 -1.95 6.37
N GLU A 23 14.58 -2.15 5.09
CA GLU A 23 13.96 -1.47 3.97
C GLU A 23 12.54 -1.97 3.69
N GLN A 24 12.28 -3.25 3.95
CA GLN A 24 10.93 -3.82 3.89
C GLN A 24 10.01 -3.17 4.92
N PHE A 25 10.50 -2.98 6.14
CA PHE A 25 9.78 -2.25 7.17
C PHE A 25 9.58 -0.77 6.79
N LEU A 26 10.57 -0.14 6.15
CA LEU A 26 10.45 1.23 5.65
C LEU A 26 9.38 1.34 4.54
N ALA A 27 9.38 0.40 3.58
CA ALA A 27 8.39 0.33 2.51
C ALA A 27 6.97 0.14 3.05
N GLN A 28 6.80 -0.73 4.06
CA GLN A 28 5.51 -0.89 4.73
C GLN A 28 5.06 0.42 5.39
N ARG A 29 5.96 1.11 6.10
CA ARG A 29 5.65 2.42 6.72
C ARG A 29 5.31 3.49 5.69
N PHE A 30 6.00 3.50 4.56
CA PHE A 30 5.71 4.38 3.43
C PHE A 30 4.29 4.13 2.90
N MET A 31 3.94 2.89 2.56
CA MET A 31 2.62 2.60 1.99
C MET A 31 1.49 2.92 2.98
N ILE A 32 1.69 2.64 4.28
CA ILE A 32 0.73 3.00 5.34
C ILE A 32 0.51 4.53 5.40
N GLU A 33 1.60 5.31 5.33
CA GLU A 33 1.51 6.76 5.34
C GLU A 33 0.78 7.28 4.09
N ALA A 34 1.14 6.78 2.91
CA ALA A 34 0.52 7.16 1.65
C ALA A 34 -1.00 6.91 1.69
N ILE A 35 -1.45 5.72 2.10
CA ILE A 35 -2.89 5.42 2.24
C ILE A 35 -3.55 6.31 3.29
N GLY A 36 -2.88 6.57 4.41
CA GLY A 36 -3.36 7.48 5.45
C GLY A 36 -3.69 8.88 4.92
N ARG A 37 -2.87 9.41 4.02
CA ARG A 37 -3.05 10.73 3.38
C ARG A 37 -4.27 10.80 2.45
N VAL A 38 -4.64 9.68 1.83
CA VAL A 38 -5.77 9.62 0.88
C VAL A 38 -7.01 8.92 1.44
N THR A 39 -7.12 8.77 2.76
CA THR A 39 -8.24 8.08 3.42
C THR A 39 -9.62 8.57 2.94
N SER A 40 -9.78 9.88 2.66
CA SER A 40 -11.05 10.44 2.17
C SER A 40 -11.45 10.00 0.76
N GLN A 41 -10.48 9.55 -0.06
CA GLN A 41 -10.70 9.08 -1.44
C GLN A 41 -11.05 7.59 -1.50
N LEU A 42 -10.84 6.85 -0.41
CA LEU A 42 -11.11 5.43 -0.32
C LEU A 42 -12.60 5.16 -0.13
N PRO A 43 -13.12 4.04 -0.67
CA PRO A 43 -14.43 3.53 -0.30
C PRO A 43 -14.54 3.35 1.22
N GLU A 44 -15.72 3.56 1.79
CA GLU A 44 -15.95 3.51 3.25
C GLU A 44 -15.39 2.24 3.88
N VAL A 45 -15.56 1.11 3.18
CA VAL A 45 -15.08 -0.19 3.63
C VAL A 45 -13.56 -0.25 3.82
N ALA A 46 -12.76 0.57 3.12
CA ALA A 46 -11.30 0.55 3.16
C ALA A 46 -10.67 1.62 4.07
N LYS A 47 -11.45 2.56 4.63
CA LYS A 47 -10.91 3.70 5.40
C LYS A 47 -10.18 3.30 6.68
N SER A 48 -10.52 2.15 7.27
CA SER A 48 -9.85 1.62 8.47
C SER A 48 -8.50 0.98 8.21
N ALA A 49 -8.15 0.66 6.96
CA ALA A 49 -6.97 -0.15 6.63
C ALA A 49 -5.66 0.46 7.17
N ALA A 50 -5.44 1.76 6.95
CA ALA A 50 -4.24 2.44 7.44
C ALA A 50 -4.15 2.46 8.97
N ALA A 51 -5.28 2.62 9.66
CA ALA A 51 -5.32 2.61 11.12
C ALA A 51 -4.99 1.22 11.68
N VAL A 52 -5.54 0.15 11.08
CA VAL A 52 -5.24 -1.24 11.46
C VAL A 52 -3.77 -1.57 11.21
N ALA A 53 -3.26 -1.26 10.01
CA ALA A 53 -1.85 -1.49 9.66
C ALA A 53 -0.90 -0.71 10.59
N LYS A 54 -1.23 0.56 10.91
CA LYS A 54 -0.46 1.37 11.85
C LYS A 54 -0.43 0.76 13.25
N ARG A 55 -1.58 0.31 13.77
CA ARG A 55 -1.64 -0.35 15.09
C ARG A 55 -0.74 -1.59 15.10
N PHE A 56 -0.77 -2.40 14.05
CA PHE A 56 0.06 -3.60 13.94
C PHE A 56 1.56 -3.29 13.98
N ILE A 57 2.06 -2.37 13.14
CA ILE A 57 3.50 -2.03 13.15
C ILE A 57 3.98 -1.36 14.44
N THR A 58 3.05 -0.85 15.26
CA THR A 58 3.35 -0.30 16.60
C THR A 58 3.14 -1.31 17.74
N GLY A 59 2.80 -2.57 17.43
CA GLY A 59 2.55 -3.62 18.43
C GLY A 59 1.20 -3.51 19.17
N ALA A 60 0.29 -2.65 18.70
CA ALA A 60 -1.03 -2.40 19.29
C ALA A 60 -2.17 -3.20 18.63
N ALA A 61 -1.85 -4.02 17.63
CA ALA A 61 -2.76 -4.98 17.02
C ALA A 61 -2.04 -6.30 16.72
N THR A 62 -2.78 -7.40 16.69
CA THR A 62 -2.26 -8.73 16.37
C THR A 62 -2.23 -8.99 14.87
N ALA A 63 -1.49 -10.03 14.45
CA ALA A 63 -1.52 -10.49 13.06
C ALA A 63 -2.93 -10.95 12.64
N GLU A 64 -3.70 -11.53 13.56
CA GLU A 64 -5.09 -11.96 13.32
C GLU A 64 -6.01 -10.77 12.98
N GLU A 65 -5.87 -9.64 13.68
CA GLU A 65 -6.62 -8.42 13.38
C GLU A 65 -6.33 -7.91 11.96
N VAL A 66 -5.06 -7.94 11.54
CA VAL A 66 -4.65 -7.56 10.18
C VAL A 66 -5.20 -8.52 9.13
N ILE A 67 -5.14 -9.83 9.39
CA ILE A 67 -5.68 -10.86 8.50
C ILE A 67 -7.20 -10.70 8.38
N ALA A 68 -7.91 -10.49 9.49
CA ALA A 68 -9.36 -10.29 9.50
C ALA A 68 -9.76 -9.07 8.66
N GLU A 69 -9.03 -7.95 8.81
CA GLU A 69 -9.25 -6.75 8.01
C GLU A 69 -8.99 -7.01 6.52
N ARG A 70 -7.89 -7.70 6.18
CA ARG A 70 -7.57 -8.08 4.80
C ARG A 70 -8.67 -8.95 4.19
N VAL A 71 -9.14 -9.97 4.91
CA VAL A 71 -10.24 -10.84 4.48
C VAL A 71 -11.53 -10.04 4.26
N ARG A 72 -11.84 -9.09 5.15
CA ARG A 72 -13.00 -8.21 5.02
C ARG A 72 -12.94 -7.40 3.72
N LEU A 73 -11.79 -6.83 3.39
CA LEU A 73 -11.59 -6.08 2.16
C LEU A 73 -11.69 -6.95 0.90
N TRP A 74 -11.06 -8.13 0.89
CA TRP A 74 -11.18 -9.08 -0.23
C TRP A 74 -12.62 -9.52 -0.47
N ARG A 75 -13.38 -9.77 0.61
CA ARG A 75 -14.82 -10.08 0.51
C ARG A 75 -15.62 -8.92 -0.06
N ALA A 76 -15.31 -7.67 0.32
CA ALA A 76 -16.01 -6.49 -0.19
C ALA A 76 -15.86 -6.30 -1.71
N ILE A 77 -14.77 -6.79 -2.30
CA ILE A 77 -14.57 -6.80 -3.75
C ILE A 77 -14.89 -8.15 -4.40
N GLU A 78 -15.52 -9.07 -3.68
CA GLU A 78 -15.88 -10.41 -4.17
C GLU A 78 -14.67 -11.19 -4.72
N GLY A 79 -13.47 -10.96 -4.17
CA GLY A 79 -12.25 -11.60 -4.66
C GLY A 79 -11.77 -11.12 -6.03
N ARG A 80 -12.26 -9.99 -6.55
CA ARG A 80 -11.87 -9.43 -7.86
C ARG A 80 -10.41 -8.97 -7.88
N ASP A 81 -9.51 -9.89 -8.21
CA ASP A 81 -8.06 -9.71 -8.30
C ASP A 81 -7.56 -9.25 -9.70
N GLN A 82 -8.41 -9.27 -10.72
CA GLN A 82 -8.08 -8.81 -12.08
C GLN A 82 -8.99 -7.66 -12.57
N SER A 83 -9.71 -6.99 -11.66
CA SER A 83 -10.59 -5.88 -12.04
C SER A 83 -9.85 -4.54 -12.10
N ASP A 84 -10.22 -3.75 -13.10
CA ASP A 84 -9.79 -2.38 -13.37
C ASP A 84 -10.76 -1.31 -12.82
N LYS A 85 -11.82 -1.72 -12.12
CA LYS A 85 -12.79 -0.77 -11.55
C LYS A 85 -12.10 0.11 -10.50
N PRO A 86 -12.22 1.45 -10.56
CA PRO A 86 -11.52 2.35 -9.65
C PRO A 86 -11.72 2.00 -8.17
N ASP A 87 -12.94 1.75 -7.72
CA ASP A 87 -13.20 1.41 -6.30
C ASP A 87 -12.60 0.06 -5.90
N VAL A 88 -12.56 -0.92 -6.81
CA VAL A 88 -11.88 -2.20 -6.56
C VAL A 88 -10.37 -1.96 -6.43
N LEU A 89 -9.79 -1.16 -7.33
CA LEU A 89 -8.37 -0.82 -7.29
C LEU A 89 -7.98 -0.02 -6.03
N LYS A 90 -8.83 0.90 -5.55
CA LYS A 90 -8.62 1.60 -4.27
C LYS A 90 -8.59 0.63 -3.09
N ILE A 91 -9.51 -0.34 -3.07
CA ILE A 91 -9.54 -1.37 -2.02
C ILE A 91 -8.30 -2.28 -2.14
N ARG A 92 -7.88 -2.66 -3.35
CA ARG A 92 -6.66 -3.45 -3.58
C ARG A 92 -5.40 -2.69 -3.14
N THR A 93 -5.34 -1.39 -3.40
CA THR A 93 -4.24 -0.52 -2.91
C THR A 93 -4.20 -0.54 -1.37
N ALA A 94 -5.36 -0.47 -0.70
CA ALA A 94 -5.45 -0.58 0.76
C ALA A 94 -5.14 -1.99 1.29
N ILE A 95 -5.35 -3.04 0.50
CA ILE A 95 -4.98 -4.42 0.86
C ILE A 95 -3.46 -4.59 0.91
N CYS A 96 -2.70 -3.94 0.02
CA CYS A 96 -1.23 -4.02 -0.01
C CYS A 96 -0.58 -3.74 1.35
N ILE A 97 -1.16 -2.83 2.15
CA ILE A 97 -0.61 -2.45 3.47
C ILE A 97 -1.01 -3.40 4.61
N LEU A 98 -1.92 -4.34 4.35
CA LEU A 98 -2.45 -5.33 5.30
C LEU A 98 -1.89 -6.74 5.06
N HIS A 99 -0.84 -6.86 4.25
CA HIS A 99 -0.04 -8.07 4.25
C HIS A 99 0.86 -8.03 5.49
N PRO A 100 0.63 -8.87 6.52
CA PRO A 100 1.67 -9.16 7.48
C PRO A 100 2.81 -9.75 6.66
N MET A 101 3.99 -9.19 6.87
CA MET A 101 5.23 -9.42 6.13
C MET A 101 5.59 -10.92 6.04
N ASP A 102 4.94 -11.64 5.12
CA ASP A 102 5.57 -12.76 4.43
C ASP A 102 6.43 -12.11 3.35
N ILE A 103 7.60 -11.68 3.83
CA ILE A 103 8.58 -10.76 3.25
C ILE A 103 9.18 -11.23 1.93
N ALA A 104 8.81 -12.40 1.44
CA ALA A 104 9.40 -12.99 0.26
C ALA A 104 9.24 -12.17 -1.03
N ASN A 105 8.37 -11.14 -1.06
CA ASN A 105 8.25 -10.26 -2.23
C ASN A 105 7.79 -8.81 -1.93
N SER A 106 8.57 -8.09 -1.12
CA SER A 106 8.37 -6.66 -0.84
C SER A 106 8.34 -5.80 -2.11
N ALA A 107 9.22 -6.11 -3.07
CA ALA A 107 9.31 -5.42 -4.35
C ALA A 107 8.03 -5.59 -5.18
N GLU A 108 7.51 -6.81 -5.33
CA GLU A 108 6.25 -7.04 -6.03
C GLU A 108 5.08 -6.34 -5.34
N THR A 109 5.02 -6.37 -4.00
CA THR A 109 3.96 -5.67 -3.26
C THR A 109 4.00 -4.17 -3.52
N LEU A 110 5.20 -3.58 -3.54
CA LEU A 110 5.40 -2.16 -3.81
C LEU A 110 5.05 -1.81 -5.26
N GLU A 111 5.44 -2.64 -6.22
CA GLU A 111 5.09 -2.48 -7.63
C GLU A 111 3.57 -2.49 -7.82
N TYR A 112 2.87 -3.48 -7.24
CA TYR A 112 1.41 -3.54 -7.28
C TYR A 112 0.77 -2.33 -6.60
N PHE A 113 1.30 -1.89 -5.46
CA PHE A 113 0.81 -0.70 -4.76
C PHE A 113 0.84 0.53 -5.69
N PHE A 114 1.98 0.77 -6.34
CA PHE A 114 2.15 1.87 -7.28
C PHE A 114 1.23 1.76 -8.50
N MET A 115 1.10 0.56 -9.05
CA MET A 115 0.21 0.28 -10.18
C MET A 115 -1.25 0.53 -9.83
N PHE A 116 -1.74 -0.03 -8.72
CA PHE A 116 -3.12 0.15 -8.29
C PHE A 116 -3.40 1.60 -7.91
N TRP A 117 -2.47 2.29 -7.24
CA TRP A 117 -2.61 3.70 -6.89
C TRP A 117 -2.88 4.55 -8.12
N GLN A 118 -2.09 4.34 -9.17
CA GLN A 118 -2.23 5.09 -10.42
C GLN A 118 -3.56 4.79 -11.11
N GLN A 119 -3.87 3.51 -11.30
CA GLN A 119 -5.08 3.09 -12.02
C GLN A 119 -6.36 3.42 -11.26
N ALA A 120 -6.30 3.45 -9.93
CA ALA A 120 -7.39 3.89 -9.06
C ALA A 120 -7.66 5.40 -9.12
N GLY A 121 -6.72 6.19 -9.66
CA GLY A 121 -6.80 7.65 -9.68
C GLY A 121 -6.65 8.29 -8.31
N LEU A 122 -5.87 7.69 -7.41
CA LEU A 122 -5.56 8.29 -6.11
C LEU A 122 -4.62 9.50 -6.29
N ALA A 123 -4.75 10.50 -5.42
CA ALA A 123 -4.02 11.75 -5.56
C ALA A 123 -2.49 11.56 -5.60
N GLN A 124 -1.88 11.86 -6.74
CA GLN A 124 -0.44 11.70 -6.95
C GLN A 124 0.41 12.56 -6.01
N ALA A 125 -0.03 13.79 -5.71
CA ALA A 125 0.70 14.69 -4.82
C ALA A 125 0.88 14.11 -3.40
N GLU A 126 -0.08 13.33 -2.91
CA GLU A 126 0.02 12.68 -1.61
C GLU A 126 1.00 11.50 -1.61
N LEU A 127 1.11 10.81 -2.76
CA LEU A 127 2.10 9.76 -2.97
C LEU A 127 3.51 10.34 -2.98
N GLU A 128 3.73 11.41 -3.75
CA GLU A 128 5.00 12.15 -3.79
C GLU A 128 5.40 12.65 -2.40
N ALA A 129 4.47 13.26 -1.66
CA ALA A 129 4.74 13.71 -0.30
C ALA A 129 5.13 12.57 0.65
N ALA A 130 4.52 11.39 0.50
CA ALA A 130 4.88 10.20 1.29
C ALA A 130 6.27 9.65 0.92
N ILE A 131 6.63 9.63 -0.37
CA ILE A 131 7.96 9.23 -0.84
C ILE A 131 9.02 10.18 -0.29
N GLN A 132 8.84 11.50 -0.47
CA GLN A 132 9.76 12.52 0.02
C GLN A 132 9.96 12.42 1.54
N ASN A 133 8.91 12.11 2.30
CA ASN A 133 8.99 11.99 3.76
C ASN A 133 9.71 10.72 4.23
N LYS A 134 9.72 9.65 3.43
CA LYS A 134 10.27 8.34 3.85
C LYS A 134 11.63 8.02 3.24
N TYR A 135 11.82 8.40 1.98
CA TYR A 135 13.02 8.12 1.20
C TYR A 135 13.84 9.38 0.91
N GLY A 136 13.28 10.58 1.08
CA GLY A 136 14.00 11.82 0.78
C GLY A 136 14.16 12.13 -0.70
N ILE A 137 13.48 11.37 -1.56
CA ILE A 137 13.50 11.44 -3.03
C ILE A 137 12.28 12.24 -3.52
#